data_AF-A7MJ45-F1
#
_entry.id   AF-A7MJ45-F1
#
_cell.length_a   1.000
_cell.length_b   1.000
_cell.length_c   1.000
_cell.angle_alpha   90.00
_cell.angle_beta   90.00
_cell.angle_gamma   90.00
#
_symmetry.space_group_name_H-M   'P 1'
#
loop_
_entity.id
_entity.type
_entity.pdbx_description
1 polymer ?
#
loop_
_entity_poly.entity_id
_entity_poly.type
_entity_poly.pdbx_seq_one_letter_code
_entity_poly.pdbx_strand_id
1 'polypeptide(L)'
;MIKNIKVVSGIIIILLTFTVLQMVTGSLFYSAVNNDRNNFQNANLLNFQQEQLGDSFQTLVKTRVTVNRVAIRFLKNQRDPASLAAINKLLATASTSLGKAEKHFALYKGSPRLNGQDEATASKITEKYQALHDTLQASIGYLSANNYEAYGNLDAQKAQDEMEEIYTTWRAQNTTLLQAAAQENQQSFTGMLWTLGVIAVIVILAIATIWQGLRHLLLGPLREAMEHIRAIAGGDLTRQIAVEGRNEMGQLAASLLAMQQALAGTVTAVRDSTESIYTGAGEISAGSNDLSARTEQQAASLEETAASMEQLTATVKQNSDNARQASQLAKNASETADKGGRVVENVVQTMKSIAESSQQIAHITSVIDSIAFQTNILALNAAVEAARAGEQGRGFAVVAGEVRTLASRSANAAKEIKALIENSVNRVDTGSGQVQEAGDTMKEIVQAVTRVTDIMGEIASASDEQSRGIEQVSLAVSQMDSVTQQNAALVQESAAAAAALEDQAEQLRQAVAAFKVSRGVVSASARTGAAPLVRVEPVKPALAAPAGGDNWETF
;
A
#
# COMPACT_ATOMS: atom_id res chain seq x y z
N MET A 1 32.70 11.52 -26.52
CA MET A 1 33.47 10.25 -26.39
C MET A 1 33.69 9.83 -24.94
N ILE A 2 34.09 10.73 -24.03
CA ILE A 2 34.45 10.38 -22.63
C ILE A 2 33.28 9.80 -21.81
N LYS A 3 32.03 10.25 -22.03
CA LYS A 3 30.82 9.79 -21.30
C LYS A 3 30.42 8.32 -21.54
N ASN A 4 31.04 7.63 -22.49
CA ASN A 4 30.72 6.23 -22.83
C ASN A 4 31.82 5.24 -22.42
N ILE A 5 32.93 5.72 -21.85
CA ILE A 5 34.02 4.86 -21.40
C ILE A 5 33.62 4.30 -20.03
N LYS A 6 33.67 2.98 -19.90
CA LYS A 6 33.46 2.30 -18.62
C LYS A 6 34.54 2.70 -17.63
N VAL A 7 34.18 2.80 -16.36
CA VAL A 7 35.12 3.16 -15.28
C VAL A 7 36.33 2.23 -15.28
N VAL A 8 36.08 0.93 -15.47
CA VAL A 8 37.11 -0.11 -15.55
C VAL A 8 38.06 0.13 -16.72
N SER A 9 37.56 0.50 -17.90
CA SER A 9 38.40 0.81 -19.06
C SER A 9 39.28 2.05 -18.81
N GLY A 10 38.76 3.05 -18.10
CA GLY A 10 39.56 4.21 -17.68
C GLY A 10 40.71 3.83 -16.75
N ILE A 11 40.45 2.99 -15.75
CA ILE A 11 41.47 2.49 -14.81
C ILE A 11 42.56 1.68 -15.53
N ILE A 12 42.18 0.83 -16.49
CA ILE A 12 43.13 0.03 -17.27
C ILE A 12 44.05 0.92 -18.12
N ILE A 13 43.51 1.96 -18.77
CA ILE A 13 44.32 2.91 -19.56
C ILE A 13 45.34 3.64 -18.66
N ILE A 14 44.93 4.03 -17.45
CA ILE A 14 45.80 4.68 -16.47
C ILE A 14 46.94 3.74 -16.05
N LEU A 15 46.62 2.50 -15.70
CA LEU A 15 47.62 1.50 -15.30
C LEU A 15 48.62 1.20 -16.42
N LEU A 16 48.14 1.06 -17.67
CA LEU A 16 49.02 0.86 -18.83
C LEU A 16 49.96 2.05 -19.03
N THR A 17 49.44 3.27 -18.94
CA THR A 17 50.25 4.48 -19.10
C THR A 17 51.33 4.58 -18.02
N PHE A 18 50.98 4.27 -16.78
CA PHE A 18 51.92 4.25 -15.66
C PHE A 18 52.99 3.16 -15.83
N THR A 19 52.61 1.97 -16.28
CA THR A 19 53.53 0.86 -16.53
C THR A 19 54.56 1.20 -17.63
N VAL A 20 54.10 1.81 -18.73
CA VAL A 20 54.99 2.27 -19.82
C VAL A 20 55.97 3.32 -19.30
N LEU A 21 55.48 4.28 -18.50
CA LEU A 21 56.33 5.31 -17.91
C LEU A 21 57.39 4.70 -16.98
N GLN A 22 57.04 3.69 -16.16
CA GLN A 22 57.99 2.98 -15.31
C GLN A 22 59.07 2.24 -16.11
N MET A 23 58.73 1.61 -17.24
CA MET A 23 59.72 0.94 -18.09
C MET A 23 60.72 1.94 -18.71
N VAL A 24 60.23 3.07 -19.21
CA VAL A 24 61.08 4.10 -19.84
C VAL A 24 62.04 4.70 -18.80
N THR A 25 61.53 5.06 -17.63
CA THR A 25 62.34 5.64 -16.54
C THR A 25 63.37 4.65 -16.01
N GLY A 26 63.00 3.37 -15.83
CA GLY A 26 63.92 2.31 -15.42
C GLY A 26 65.05 2.08 -16.43
N SER A 27 64.74 2.12 -17.73
CA SER A 27 65.74 1.93 -18.80
C SER A 27 66.77 3.07 -18.85
N LEU A 28 66.31 4.32 -18.69
CA LEU A 28 67.20 5.50 -18.65
C LEU A 28 68.11 5.48 -17.41
N PHE A 29 67.55 5.14 -16.24
CA PHE A 29 68.32 5.05 -15.00
C PHE A 29 69.41 3.96 -15.08
N TYR A 30 69.07 2.79 -15.62
CA TYR A 30 70.02 1.69 -15.80
C TYR A 30 71.21 2.10 -16.69
N SER A 31 70.94 2.78 -17.80
CA SER A 31 71.98 3.28 -18.71
C SER A 31 72.94 4.26 -18.03
N ALA A 32 72.40 5.22 -17.27
CA ALA A 32 73.20 6.22 -16.56
C ALA A 32 74.13 5.59 -15.51
N VAL A 33 73.62 4.65 -14.70
CA VAL A 33 74.40 3.94 -13.68
C VAL A 33 75.49 3.07 -14.30
N ASN A 34 75.21 2.42 -15.43
CA ASN A 34 76.20 1.58 -16.10
C ASN A 34 77.36 2.39 -16.70
N ASN A 35 77.07 3.58 -17.24
CA ASN A 35 78.12 4.49 -17.75
C ASN A 35 79.04 4.98 -16.63
N ASP A 36 78.44 5.41 -15.51
CA ASP A 36 79.18 5.88 -14.33
C ASP A 36 80.10 4.79 -13.74
N ARG A 37 79.60 3.56 -13.67
CA ARG A 37 80.39 2.39 -13.22
C ARG A 37 81.65 2.18 -14.06
N ASN A 38 81.54 2.27 -15.39
CA ASN A 38 82.68 2.08 -16.30
C ASN A 38 83.72 3.20 -16.14
N ASN A 39 83.27 4.45 -16.03
CA ASN A 39 84.16 5.60 -15.83
C ASN A 39 84.91 5.53 -14.50
N PHE A 40 84.24 5.12 -13.43
CA PHE A 40 84.87 4.91 -12.13
C PHE A 40 85.93 3.80 -12.14
N GLN A 41 85.66 2.68 -12.83
CA GLN A 41 86.63 1.59 -12.99
C GLN A 41 87.87 2.04 -13.78
N ASN A 42 87.68 2.79 -14.87
CA ASN A 42 88.78 3.32 -15.67
C ASN A 42 89.65 4.31 -14.87
N ALA A 43 89.04 5.25 -14.15
CA ALA A 43 89.77 6.21 -13.32
C ALA A 43 90.59 5.52 -12.20
N ASN A 44 90.03 4.50 -11.55
CA ASN A 44 90.77 3.74 -10.53
C ASN A 44 91.97 2.98 -11.13
N LEU A 45 91.82 2.40 -12.30
CA LEU A 45 92.91 1.71 -12.99
C LEU A 45 94.04 2.66 -13.39
N LEU A 46 93.71 3.86 -13.90
CA LEU A 46 94.70 4.89 -14.23
C LEU A 46 95.48 5.36 -12.99
N ASN A 47 94.80 5.54 -11.86
CA ASN A 47 95.45 5.88 -10.59
C ASN A 47 96.39 4.76 -10.13
N PHE A 48 95.93 3.50 -10.19
CA PHE A 48 96.76 2.33 -9.84
C PHE A 48 98.03 2.26 -10.69
N GLN A 49 97.92 2.43 -12.01
CA GLN A 49 99.10 2.44 -12.90
C GLN A 49 100.09 3.56 -12.54
N GLN A 50 99.58 4.75 -12.22
CA GLN A 50 100.39 5.92 -11.87
C GLN A 50 101.11 5.77 -10.54
N GLU A 51 100.45 5.16 -9.56
CA GLU A 51 101.03 4.77 -8.28
C GLU A 51 102.16 3.75 -8.50
N GLN A 52 101.88 2.64 -9.19
CA GLN A 52 102.86 1.56 -9.38
C GLN A 52 104.09 2.01 -10.20
N LEU A 53 103.90 2.70 -11.31
CA LEU A 53 105.05 3.19 -12.10
C LEU A 53 105.81 4.30 -11.38
N GLY A 54 105.09 5.19 -10.68
CA GLY A 54 105.69 6.25 -9.87
C GLY A 54 106.56 5.70 -8.75
N ASP A 55 106.05 4.75 -7.96
CA ASP A 55 106.78 4.10 -6.89
C ASP A 55 107.98 3.31 -7.42
N SER A 56 107.85 2.66 -8.58
CA SER A 56 108.95 1.98 -9.24
C SER A 56 110.08 2.94 -9.59
N PHE A 57 109.78 4.04 -10.29
CA PHE A 57 110.78 5.03 -10.68
C PHE A 57 111.42 5.72 -9.47
N GLN A 58 110.63 6.15 -8.48
CA GLN A 58 111.16 6.72 -7.23
C GLN A 58 112.08 5.74 -6.50
N THR A 59 111.73 4.46 -6.50
CA THR A 59 112.55 3.41 -5.90
C THR A 59 113.85 3.19 -6.67
N LEU A 60 113.86 3.24 -8.01
CA LEU A 60 115.10 3.21 -8.82
C LEU A 60 116.01 4.39 -8.49
N VAL A 61 115.47 5.60 -8.41
CA VAL A 61 116.23 6.81 -8.03
C VAL A 61 116.82 6.65 -6.62
N LYS A 62 116.04 6.12 -5.66
CA LYS A 62 116.53 5.82 -4.31
C LYS A 62 117.62 4.73 -4.30
N THR A 63 117.49 3.71 -5.14
CA THR A 63 118.52 2.68 -5.34
C THR A 63 119.81 3.33 -5.86
N ARG A 64 119.72 4.19 -6.87
CA ARG A 64 120.86 4.93 -7.42
C ARG A 64 121.58 5.77 -6.37
N VAL A 65 120.84 6.52 -5.55
CA VAL A 65 121.43 7.29 -4.44
C VAL A 65 122.17 6.38 -3.47
N THR A 66 121.61 5.20 -3.16
CA THR A 66 122.25 4.22 -2.28
C THR A 66 123.53 3.64 -2.90
N VAL A 67 123.50 3.32 -4.19
CA VAL A 67 124.66 2.87 -4.98
C VAL A 67 125.75 3.95 -5.00
N ASN A 68 125.38 5.21 -5.25
CA ASN A 68 126.33 6.32 -5.26
C ASN A 68 126.98 6.53 -3.87
N ARG A 69 126.22 6.34 -2.77
CA ARG A 69 126.80 6.33 -1.42
C ARG A 69 127.84 5.23 -1.22
N VAL A 70 127.66 4.06 -1.85
CA VAL A 70 128.67 2.99 -1.84
C VAL A 70 129.90 3.40 -2.64
N ALA A 71 129.71 3.93 -3.85
CA ALA A 71 130.77 4.41 -4.72
C ALA A 71 131.66 5.48 -4.04
N ILE A 72 131.05 6.45 -3.34
CA ILE A 72 131.77 7.48 -2.58
C ILE A 72 132.63 6.86 -1.46
N ARG A 73 132.18 5.78 -0.82
CA ARG A 73 132.97 5.11 0.23
C ARG A 73 134.17 4.36 -0.34
N PHE A 74 134.03 3.78 -1.54
CA PHE A 74 135.15 3.22 -2.30
C PHE A 74 136.17 4.30 -2.68
N LEU A 75 135.73 5.46 -3.18
CA LEU A 75 136.62 6.59 -3.48
C LEU A 75 137.36 7.12 -2.25
N LYS A 76 136.72 7.11 -1.07
CA LYS A 76 137.34 7.52 0.20
C LYS A 76 138.31 6.46 0.77
N ASN A 77 138.56 5.37 0.04
CA ASN A 77 139.44 4.25 0.43
C ASN A 77 139.13 3.68 1.83
N GLN A 78 137.86 3.63 2.21
CA GLN A 78 137.40 3.16 3.52
C GLN A 78 137.42 1.62 3.60
N ARG A 79 138.59 1.05 3.93
CA ARG A 79 138.84 -0.39 3.93
C ARG A 79 138.86 -1.07 5.31
N ASP A 80 138.56 -0.33 6.38
CA ASP A 80 138.45 -0.93 7.71
C ASP A 80 137.23 -1.88 7.80
N PRO A 81 137.25 -2.89 8.72
CA PRO A 81 136.18 -3.89 8.81
C PRO A 81 134.78 -3.30 9.01
N ALA A 82 134.65 -2.18 9.73
CA ALA A 82 133.36 -1.53 9.97
C ALA A 82 132.83 -0.83 8.71
N SER A 83 133.71 -0.17 7.95
CA SER A 83 133.37 0.44 6.66
C SER A 83 132.96 -0.59 5.61
N LEU A 84 133.66 -1.74 5.54
CA LEU A 84 133.30 -2.84 4.64
C LEU A 84 131.94 -3.46 5.01
N ALA A 85 131.67 -3.67 6.31
CA ALA A 85 130.36 -4.14 6.76
C ALA A 85 129.22 -3.17 6.38
N ALA A 86 129.48 -1.86 6.50
CA ALA A 86 128.50 -0.84 6.12
C ALA A 86 128.33 -0.70 4.59
N ILE A 87 129.38 -0.90 3.80
CA ILE A 87 129.30 -1.01 2.33
C ILE A 87 128.41 -2.21 1.94
N ASN A 88 128.66 -3.39 2.52
CA ASN A 88 127.86 -4.58 2.26
C ASN A 88 126.39 -4.38 2.64
N LYS A 89 126.11 -3.70 3.76
CA LYS A 89 124.74 -3.35 4.16
C LYS A 89 124.06 -2.41 3.16
N LEU A 90 124.78 -1.41 2.64
CA LEU A 90 124.25 -0.50 1.62
C LEU A 90 124.03 -1.20 0.28
N LEU A 91 124.92 -2.11 -0.14
CA LEU A 91 124.74 -2.95 -1.33
C LEU A 91 123.52 -3.87 -1.19
N ALA A 92 123.34 -4.51 -0.03
CA ALA A 92 122.15 -5.31 0.27
C ALA A 92 120.87 -4.45 0.25
N THR A 93 120.95 -3.22 0.77
CA THR A 93 119.83 -2.25 0.72
C THR A 93 119.52 -1.85 -0.72
N ALA A 94 120.54 -1.59 -1.54
CA ALA A 94 120.39 -1.25 -2.95
C ALA A 94 119.77 -2.42 -3.74
N SER A 95 120.24 -3.65 -3.52
CA SER A 95 119.67 -4.85 -4.15
C SER A 95 118.21 -5.08 -3.73
N THR A 96 117.89 -4.90 -2.44
CA THR A 96 116.51 -5.00 -1.95
C THR A 96 115.61 -3.91 -2.55
N SER A 97 116.12 -2.68 -2.66
CA SER A 97 115.41 -1.55 -3.26
C SER A 97 115.18 -1.78 -4.76
N LEU A 98 116.18 -2.30 -5.48
CA LEU A 98 116.06 -2.66 -6.90
C LEU A 98 114.96 -3.72 -7.11
N GLY A 99 114.93 -4.78 -6.28
CA GLY A 99 113.86 -5.78 -6.34
C GLY A 99 112.47 -5.25 -5.95
N LYS A 100 112.37 -4.19 -5.14
CA LYS A 100 111.10 -3.49 -4.90
C LYS A 100 110.65 -2.69 -6.12
N ALA A 101 111.57 -1.98 -6.77
CA ALA A 101 111.28 -1.27 -8.01
C ALA A 101 110.77 -2.21 -9.10
N GLU A 102 111.37 -3.40 -9.21
CA GLU A 102 110.95 -4.46 -10.14
C GLU A 102 109.53 -4.95 -9.86
N LYS A 103 109.17 -5.18 -8.59
CA LYS A 103 107.79 -5.57 -8.21
C LYS A 103 106.76 -4.52 -8.63
N HIS A 104 107.01 -3.25 -8.32
CA HIS A 104 106.12 -2.16 -8.72
C HIS A 104 106.02 -2.03 -10.24
N PHE A 105 107.13 -2.18 -10.96
CA PHE A 105 107.13 -2.17 -12.42
C PHE A 105 106.36 -3.34 -13.03
N ALA A 106 106.47 -4.54 -12.45
CA ALA A 106 105.72 -5.71 -12.88
C ALA A 106 104.21 -5.53 -12.70
N LEU A 107 103.77 -4.89 -11.60
CA LEU A 107 102.36 -4.55 -11.37
C LEU A 107 101.84 -3.53 -12.40
N TYR A 108 102.64 -2.52 -12.73
CA TYR A 108 102.32 -1.59 -13.81
C TYR A 108 102.21 -2.33 -15.17
N LYS A 109 103.21 -3.13 -15.53
CA LYS A 109 103.25 -3.85 -16.82
C LYS A 109 102.13 -4.89 -16.96
N GLY A 110 101.70 -5.49 -15.84
CA GLY A 110 100.59 -6.44 -15.79
C GLY A 110 99.20 -5.80 -15.83
N SER A 111 99.10 -4.47 -15.68
CA SER A 111 97.81 -3.77 -15.73
C SER A 111 97.30 -3.65 -17.17
N PRO A 112 95.99 -3.87 -17.41
CA PRO A 112 95.42 -3.72 -18.76
C PRO A 112 95.54 -2.28 -19.24
N ARG A 113 95.79 -2.11 -20.55
CA ARG A 113 95.82 -0.78 -21.17
C ARG A 113 94.40 -0.27 -21.37
N LEU A 114 94.19 1.02 -21.15
CA LEU A 114 92.93 1.68 -21.43
C LEU A 114 92.94 2.35 -22.80
N ASN A 115 91.75 2.51 -23.39
CA ASN A 115 91.56 3.29 -24.60
C ASN A 115 92.05 4.74 -24.37
N GLY A 116 92.95 5.21 -25.24
CA GLY A 116 93.56 6.54 -25.15
C GLY A 116 95.00 6.56 -24.61
N GLN A 117 95.53 5.44 -24.12
CA GLN A 117 96.96 5.33 -23.78
C GLN A 117 97.80 5.06 -25.04
N ASP A 118 98.87 5.84 -25.23
CA ASP A 118 99.76 5.69 -26.39
C ASP A 118 100.67 4.46 -26.22
N GLU A 119 100.58 3.53 -27.17
CA GLU A 119 101.37 2.30 -27.17
C GLU A 119 102.86 2.57 -27.30
N ALA A 120 103.26 3.59 -28.08
CA ALA A 120 104.66 3.93 -28.28
C ALA A 120 105.29 4.43 -26.96
N THR A 121 104.57 5.27 -26.21
CA THR A 121 104.99 5.76 -24.89
C THR A 121 105.13 4.60 -23.88
N ALA A 122 104.17 3.68 -23.81
CA ALA A 122 104.24 2.53 -22.91
C ALA A 122 105.42 1.57 -23.22
N SER A 123 105.72 1.38 -24.51
CA SER A 123 106.88 0.59 -24.95
C SER A 123 108.20 1.26 -24.54
N LYS A 124 108.34 2.58 -24.79
CA LYS A 124 109.52 3.36 -24.39
C LYS A 124 109.72 3.39 -22.87
N ILE A 125 108.65 3.46 -22.08
CA ILE A 125 108.73 3.33 -20.60
C ILE A 125 109.41 2.01 -20.23
N THR A 126 109.05 0.91 -20.90
CA THR A 126 109.64 -0.40 -20.62
C THR A 126 111.11 -0.45 -21.00
N GLU A 127 111.46 0.07 -22.18
CA GLU A 127 112.83 0.13 -22.67
C GLU A 127 113.73 0.96 -21.72
N LYS A 128 113.31 2.19 -21.37
CA LYS A 128 114.09 3.07 -20.49
C LYS A 128 114.14 2.60 -19.05
N TYR A 129 113.05 1.98 -18.56
CA TYR A 129 113.05 1.32 -17.25
C TYR A 129 114.10 0.21 -17.21
N GLN A 130 114.13 -0.68 -18.22
CA GLN A 130 115.10 -1.77 -18.30
C GLN A 130 116.53 -1.23 -18.37
N ALA A 131 116.79 -0.22 -19.22
CA ALA A 131 118.11 0.40 -19.31
C ALA A 131 118.60 0.95 -17.97
N LEU A 132 117.74 1.67 -17.23
CA LEU A 132 118.09 2.19 -15.90
C LEU A 132 118.26 1.06 -14.87
N HIS A 133 117.33 0.10 -14.86
CA HIS A 133 117.39 -1.05 -13.96
C HIS A 133 118.69 -1.84 -14.15
N ASP A 134 119.03 -2.19 -15.39
CA ASP A 134 120.22 -2.98 -15.73
C ASP A 134 121.50 -2.21 -15.42
N THR A 135 121.51 -0.89 -15.64
CA THR A 135 122.62 -0.02 -15.25
C THR A 135 122.81 -0.02 -13.73
N LEU A 136 121.74 0.01 -12.94
CA LEU A 136 121.81 -0.07 -11.48
C LEU A 136 122.19 -1.47 -10.98
N GLN A 137 121.72 -2.52 -11.64
CA GLN A 137 122.10 -3.90 -11.36
C GLN A 137 123.61 -4.11 -11.61
N ALA A 138 124.10 -3.66 -12.76
CA ALA A 138 125.53 -3.67 -13.07
C ALA A 138 126.33 -2.83 -12.07
N SER A 139 125.80 -1.67 -11.66
CA SER A 139 126.45 -0.83 -10.65
C SER A 139 126.61 -1.55 -9.31
N ILE A 140 125.58 -2.25 -8.83
CA ILE A 140 125.65 -3.07 -7.62
C ILE A 140 126.66 -4.21 -7.81
N GLY A 141 126.65 -4.88 -8.96
CA GLY A 141 127.56 -5.97 -9.29
C GLY A 141 129.04 -5.54 -9.28
N TYR A 142 129.37 -4.46 -9.99
CA TYR A 142 130.75 -3.94 -10.06
C TYR A 142 131.26 -3.45 -8.72
N LEU A 143 130.44 -2.72 -7.95
CA LEU A 143 130.83 -2.27 -6.62
C LEU A 143 130.98 -3.44 -5.63
N SER A 144 130.17 -4.50 -5.76
CA SER A 144 130.31 -5.73 -4.94
C SER A 144 131.59 -6.49 -5.28
N ALA A 145 132.02 -6.46 -6.55
CA ALA A 145 133.27 -7.05 -7.03
C ALA A 145 134.50 -6.15 -6.78
N ASN A 146 134.35 -5.03 -6.07
CA ASN A 146 135.41 -4.04 -5.83
C ASN A 146 136.01 -3.46 -7.15
N ASN A 147 135.23 -3.44 -8.23
CA ASN A 147 135.63 -2.91 -9.52
C ASN A 147 135.04 -1.50 -9.73
N TYR A 148 135.68 -0.50 -9.14
CA TYR A 148 135.22 0.89 -9.25
C TYR A 148 135.36 1.46 -10.66
N GLU A 149 136.39 1.05 -11.40
CA GLU A 149 136.64 1.52 -12.78
C GLU A 149 135.47 1.15 -13.71
N ALA A 150 135.00 -0.10 -13.66
CA ALA A 150 133.84 -0.53 -14.43
C ALA A 150 132.55 0.18 -14.01
N TYR A 151 132.38 0.48 -12.72
CA TYR A 151 131.27 1.32 -12.24
C TYR A 151 131.35 2.76 -12.77
N GLY A 152 132.54 3.36 -12.77
CA GLY A 152 132.76 4.73 -13.26
C GLY A 152 132.46 4.91 -14.75
N ASN A 153 132.54 3.82 -15.54
CA ASN A 153 132.18 3.80 -16.95
C ASN A 153 130.67 3.66 -17.21
N LEU A 154 129.85 3.42 -16.18
CA LEU A 154 128.40 3.37 -16.32
C LEU A 154 127.81 4.78 -16.31
N ASP A 155 127.07 5.14 -17.35
CA ASP A 155 126.34 6.40 -17.40
C ASP A 155 124.96 6.27 -16.75
N ALA A 156 124.96 6.06 -15.43
CA ALA A 156 123.74 5.97 -14.64
C ALA A 156 122.98 7.30 -14.57
N GLN A 157 123.61 8.43 -14.91
CA GLN A 157 122.93 9.72 -14.99
C GLN A 157 122.08 9.78 -16.25
N LYS A 158 122.67 9.49 -17.42
CA LYS A 158 121.93 9.45 -18.70
C LYS A 158 120.77 8.46 -18.67
N ALA A 159 120.98 7.25 -18.14
CA ALA A 159 119.89 6.27 -18.03
C ALA A 159 118.75 6.76 -17.12
N GLN A 160 119.06 7.55 -16.09
CA GLN A 160 118.04 8.17 -15.23
C GLN A 160 117.30 9.28 -15.98
N ASP A 161 118.03 10.19 -16.64
CA ASP A 161 117.47 11.33 -17.35
C ASP A 161 116.55 10.88 -18.50
N GLU A 162 116.97 9.86 -19.26
CA GLU A 162 116.16 9.25 -20.31
C GLU A 162 114.88 8.58 -19.77
N MET A 163 114.95 7.95 -18.59
CA MET A 163 113.77 7.38 -17.93
C MET A 163 112.84 8.48 -17.37
N GLU A 164 113.40 9.57 -16.84
CA GLU A 164 112.65 10.70 -16.32
C GLU A 164 111.86 11.42 -17.42
N GLU A 165 112.48 11.63 -18.59
CA GLU A 165 111.84 12.25 -19.75
C GLU A 165 110.62 11.45 -20.22
N ILE A 166 110.75 10.12 -20.35
CA ILE A 166 109.61 9.30 -20.77
C ILE A 166 108.56 9.17 -19.66
N TYR A 167 108.97 9.09 -18.39
CA TYR A 167 108.06 9.02 -17.24
C TYR A 167 107.19 10.28 -17.12
N THR A 168 107.79 11.46 -17.31
CA THR A 168 107.06 12.73 -17.28
C THR A 168 106.07 12.84 -18.44
N THR A 169 106.47 12.39 -19.65
CA THR A 169 105.58 12.31 -20.82
C THR A 169 104.39 11.38 -20.57
N TRP A 170 104.66 10.16 -20.08
CA TRP A 170 103.63 9.18 -19.74
C TRP A 170 102.68 9.71 -18.65
N ARG A 171 103.22 10.33 -17.60
CA ARG A 171 102.43 10.91 -16.50
C ARG A 171 101.52 12.05 -16.98
N ALA A 172 102.01 12.89 -17.90
CA ALA A 172 101.20 13.95 -18.49
C ALA A 172 100.01 13.39 -19.28
N GLN A 173 100.24 12.36 -20.12
CA GLN A 173 99.17 11.66 -20.84
C GLN A 173 98.14 11.06 -19.87
N ASN A 174 98.61 10.36 -18.83
CA ASN A 174 97.75 9.72 -17.84
C ASN A 174 96.91 10.74 -17.05
N THR A 175 97.50 11.90 -16.74
CA THR A 175 96.81 13.02 -16.07
C THR A 175 95.69 13.60 -16.93
N THR A 176 95.91 13.75 -18.23
CA THR A 176 94.86 14.20 -19.18
C THR A 176 93.70 13.22 -19.23
N LEU A 177 93.97 11.91 -19.26
CA LEU A 177 92.92 10.88 -19.24
C LEU A 177 92.13 10.88 -17.93
N LEU A 178 92.81 11.06 -16.78
CA LEU A 178 92.16 11.22 -15.48
C LEU A 178 91.27 12.47 -15.41
N GLN A 179 91.72 13.60 -15.99
CA GLN A 179 90.91 14.81 -16.07
C GLN A 179 89.70 14.65 -16.98
N ALA A 180 89.86 13.98 -18.13
CA ALA A 180 88.75 13.67 -19.03
C ALA A 180 87.70 12.78 -18.33
N ALA A 181 88.14 11.73 -17.64
CA ALA A 181 87.25 10.86 -16.85
C ALA A 181 86.52 11.63 -15.73
N ALA A 182 87.19 12.58 -15.07
CA ALA A 182 86.57 13.44 -14.06
C ALA A 182 85.52 14.40 -14.65
N GLN A 183 85.79 14.99 -15.82
CA GLN A 183 84.84 15.86 -16.52
C GLN A 183 83.62 15.09 -17.02
N GLU A 184 83.83 13.89 -17.57
CA GLU A 184 82.74 13.03 -18.05
C GLU A 184 81.83 12.57 -16.91
N ASN A 185 82.41 12.29 -15.73
CA ASN A 185 81.65 11.99 -14.52
C ASN A 185 80.78 13.20 -14.08
N GLN A 186 81.34 14.40 -14.07
CA GLN A 186 80.60 15.62 -13.71
C GLN A 186 79.44 15.92 -14.70
N GLN A 187 79.66 15.70 -15.99
CA GLN A 187 78.61 15.85 -17.01
C GLN A 187 77.53 14.79 -16.87
N SER A 188 77.90 13.54 -16.61
CA SER A 188 76.96 12.44 -16.37
C SER A 188 76.08 12.71 -15.14
N PHE A 189 76.67 13.22 -14.06
CA PHE A 189 75.94 13.60 -12.84
C PHE A 189 74.91 14.73 -13.10
N THR A 190 75.31 15.76 -13.85
CA THR A 190 74.42 16.88 -14.20
C THR A 190 73.30 16.43 -15.15
N GLY A 191 73.61 15.56 -16.12
CA GLY A 191 72.63 14.94 -17.02
C GLY A 191 71.61 14.07 -16.28
N MET A 192 72.05 13.33 -15.25
CA MET A 192 71.16 12.55 -14.39
C MET A 192 70.16 13.43 -13.63
N LEU A 193 70.58 14.59 -13.12
CA LEU A 193 69.68 15.52 -12.44
C LEU A 193 68.61 16.11 -13.37
N TRP A 194 68.99 16.44 -14.61
CA TRP A 194 68.03 16.93 -15.61
C TRP A 194 67.01 15.85 -16.03
N THR A 195 67.46 14.63 -16.25
CA THR A 195 66.55 13.52 -16.59
C THR A 195 65.58 13.21 -15.46
N LEU A 196 66.03 13.21 -14.19
CA LEU A 196 65.17 13.10 -13.01
C LEU A 196 64.15 14.24 -12.93
N GLY A 197 64.56 15.48 -13.20
CA GLY A 197 63.68 16.65 -13.22
C GLY A 197 62.56 16.54 -14.27
N VAL A 198 62.91 16.15 -15.50
CA VAL A 198 61.93 15.96 -16.59
C VAL A 198 60.94 14.84 -16.25
N ILE A 199 61.42 13.72 -15.71
CA ILE A 199 60.55 12.60 -15.28
C ILE A 199 59.58 13.06 -14.19
N ALA A 200 60.06 13.82 -13.19
CA ALA A 200 59.21 14.34 -12.11
C ALA A 200 58.08 15.22 -12.66
N VAL A 201 58.37 16.11 -13.62
CA VAL A 201 57.35 16.95 -14.26
C VAL A 201 56.32 16.12 -15.02
N ILE A 202 56.76 15.12 -15.81
CA ILE A 202 55.86 14.23 -16.55
C ILE A 202 54.93 13.45 -15.61
N VAL A 203 55.47 12.94 -14.50
CA VAL A 203 54.67 12.23 -13.49
C VAL A 203 53.63 13.15 -12.86
N ILE A 204 53.98 14.39 -12.52
CA ILE A 204 53.04 15.37 -11.95
C ILE A 204 51.91 15.68 -12.95
N LEU A 205 52.23 15.90 -14.23
CA LEU A 205 51.23 16.15 -15.27
C LEU A 205 50.31 14.93 -15.49
N ALA A 206 50.86 13.72 -15.46
CA ALA A 206 50.07 12.48 -15.54
C ALA A 206 49.11 12.36 -14.35
N ILE A 207 49.57 12.61 -13.11
CA ILE A 207 48.72 12.58 -11.91
C ILE A 207 47.60 13.63 -12.01
N ALA A 208 47.92 14.86 -12.42
CA ALA A 208 46.94 15.94 -12.55
C ALA A 208 45.84 15.62 -13.57
N THR A 209 46.21 15.08 -14.73
CA THR A 209 45.26 14.68 -15.78
C THR A 209 44.37 13.52 -15.33
N ILE A 210 44.93 12.51 -14.65
CA ILE A 210 44.18 11.39 -14.06
C ILE A 210 43.17 11.91 -13.03
N TRP A 211 43.62 12.77 -12.11
CA TRP A 211 42.78 13.35 -11.07
C TRP A 211 41.60 14.13 -11.65
N GLN A 212 41.85 14.95 -12.66
CA GLN A 212 40.80 15.72 -13.34
C GLN A 212 39.81 14.82 -14.08
N GLY A 213 40.29 13.74 -14.72
CA GLY A 213 39.45 12.72 -15.33
C GLY A 213 38.54 12.03 -14.31
N LEU A 214 39.09 11.57 -13.20
CA LEU A 214 38.36 10.88 -12.13
C LEU A 214 37.26 11.78 -11.53
N ARG A 215 37.58 13.07 -11.32
CA ARG A 215 36.63 14.06 -10.80
C ARG A 215 35.42 14.24 -11.70
N HIS A 216 35.62 14.34 -13.02
CA HIS A 216 34.52 14.55 -13.97
C HIS A 216 33.77 13.27 -14.33
N LEU A 217 34.43 12.11 -14.37
CA LEU A 217 33.82 10.84 -14.79
C LEU A 217 33.09 10.12 -13.65
N LEU A 218 33.57 10.24 -12.41
CA LEU A 218 33.03 9.51 -11.25
C LEU A 218 32.41 10.43 -10.21
N LEU A 219 33.18 11.39 -9.69
CA LEU A 219 32.78 12.14 -8.50
C LEU A 219 31.62 13.11 -8.76
N GLY A 220 31.57 13.71 -9.95
CA GLY A 220 30.46 14.59 -10.37
C GLY A 220 29.13 13.85 -10.46
N PRO A 221 28.98 12.87 -11.37
CA PRO A 221 27.73 12.11 -11.53
C PRO A 221 27.30 11.37 -10.25
N LEU A 222 28.25 10.88 -9.45
CA LEU A 222 27.94 10.25 -8.17
C LEU A 222 27.33 11.25 -7.18
N ARG A 223 27.81 12.49 -7.14
CA ARG A 223 27.25 13.55 -6.29
C ARG A 223 25.84 13.91 -6.72
N GLU A 224 25.59 14.03 -8.03
CA GLU A 224 24.24 14.27 -8.57
C GLU A 224 23.29 13.12 -8.22
N ALA A 225 23.71 11.87 -8.39
CA ALA A 225 22.94 10.69 -7.99
C ALA A 225 22.61 10.71 -6.48
N MET A 226 23.57 11.07 -5.62
CA MET A 226 23.33 11.24 -4.18
C MET A 226 22.34 12.36 -3.87
N GLU A 227 22.37 13.48 -4.60
CA GLU A 227 21.41 14.57 -4.43
C GLU A 227 20.00 14.14 -4.85
N HIS A 228 19.86 13.37 -5.94
CA HIS A 228 18.58 12.78 -6.33
C HIS A 228 18.06 11.77 -5.30
N ILE A 229 18.92 10.90 -4.76
CA ILE A 229 18.53 9.98 -3.68
C ILE A 229 18.06 10.75 -2.44
N ARG A 230 18.77 11.81 -2.03
CA ARG A 230 18.35 12.67 -0.91
C ARG A 230 17.03 13.37 -1.17
N ALA A 231 16.81 13.84 -2.41
CA ALA A 231 15.55 14.46 -2.80
C ALA A 231 14.40 13.43 -2.72
N ILE A 232 14.57 12.23 -3.28
CA ILE A 232 13.59 11.13 -3.22
C ILE A 232 13.30 10.74 -1.76
N ALA A 233 14.33 10.59 -0.93
CA ALA A 233 14.17 10.26 0.49
C ALA A 233 13.47 11.39 1.28
N GLY A 234 13.67 12.64 0.86
CA GLY A 234 12.94 13.80 1.40
C GLY A 234 11.55 14.03 0.79
N GLY A 235 11.07 13.10 -0.04
CA GLY A 235 9.75 13.16 -0.67
C GLY A 235 9.66 13.98 -1.96
N ASP A 236 10.74 14.58 -2.45
CA ASP A 236 10.74 15.36 -3.71
C ASP A 236 10.97 14.44 -4.92
N LEU A 237 9.88 14.03 -5.57
CA LEU A 237 9.87 13.22 -6.79
C LEU A 237 9.76 14.08 -8.07
N THR A 238 9.87 15.41 -7.96
CA THR A 238 9.65 16.33 -9.10
C THR A 238 10.91 16.61 -9.91
N ARG A 239 12.09 16.35 -9.33
CA ARG A 239 13.39 16.62 -9.97
C ARG A 239 13.61 15.72 -11.18
N GLN A 240 14.02 16.30 -12.31
CA GLN A 240 14.37 15.53 -13.49
C GLN A 240 15.74 14.87 -13.31
N ILE A 241 15.80 13.54 -13.51
CA ILE A 241 17.04 12.78 -13.52
C ILE A 241 17.48 12.63 -14.98
N ALA A 242 18.55 13.32 -15.37
CA ALA A 242 19.11 13.21 -16.71
C ALA A 242 19.93 11.91 -16.84
N VAL A 243 19.48 10.99 -17.70
CA VAL A 243 20.19 9.75 -17.98
C VAL A 243 21.15 10.01 -19.15
N GLU A 244 22.39 10.36 -18.84
CA GLU A 244 23.42 10.59 -19.86
C GLU A 244 24.50 9.50 -19.85
N GLY A 245 24.84 9.00 -21.05
CA GLY A 245 25.91 8.02 -21.25
C GLY A 245 25.48 6.56 -21.05
N ARG A 246 26.33 5.62 -21.49
CA ARG A 246 26.08 4.15 -21.41
C ARG A 246 27.00 3.44 -20.40
N ASN A 247 27.75 4.21 -19.62
CA ASN A 247 28.63 3.70 -18.58
C ASN A 247 27.86 3.35 -17.30
N GLU A 248 28.57 2.89 -16.28
CA GLU A 248 27.99 2.46 -15.00
C GLU A 248 27.21 3.57 -14.29
N MET A 249 27.64 4.84 -14.42
CA MET A 249 26.92 6.00 -13.87
C MET A 249 25.63 6.29 -14.62
N GLY A 250 25.61 6.15 -15.96
CA GLY A 250 24.38 6.25 -16.75
C GLY A 250 23.37 5.15 -16.41
N GLN A 251 23.84 3.92 -16.14
CA GLN A 251 22.97 2.83 -15.67
C GLN A 251 22.41 3.12 -14.27
N LEU A 252 23.23 3.63 -13.33
CA LEU A 252 22.77 4.06 -12.01
C LEU A 252 21.69 5.15 -12.12
N ALA A 253 21.91 6.17 -12.97
CA ALA A 253 20.93 7.23 -13.20
C ALA A 253 19.62 6.68 -13.80
N ALA A 254 19.70 5.73 -14.74
CA ALA A 254 18.52 5.07 -15.31
C ALA A 254 17.73 4.28 -14.27
N SER A 255 18.41 3.53 -13.39
CA SER A 255 17.77 2.80 -12.30
C SER A 255 17.14 3.74 -11.27
N LEU A 256 17.78 4.87 -10.95
CA LEU A 256 17.21 5.90 -10.08
C LEU A 256 15.97 6.56 -10.69
N LEU A 257 15.97 6.83 -12.01
CA LEU A 257 14.80 7.34 -12.72
C LEU A 257 13.64 6.34 -12.68
N ALA A 258 13.89 5.06 -12.94
CA ALA A 258 12.87 4.02 -12.87
C ALA A 258 12.29 3.91 -11.45
N MET A 259 13.13 3.96 -10.42
CA MET A 259 12.71 3.97 -9.01
C MET A 259 11.85 5.19 -8.68
N GLN A 260 12.27 6.39 -9.11
CA GLN A 260 11.51 7.63 -8.92
C GLN A 260 10.14 7.55 -9.61
N GLN A 261 10.07 7.05 -10.84
CA GLN A 261 8.82 6.91 -11.59
C GLN A 261 7.87 5.90 -10.94
N ALA A 262 8.39 4.76 -10.48
CA ALA A 262 7.59 3.76 -9.77
C ALA A 262 7.01 4.34 -8.46
N LEU A 263 7.84 5.00 -7.66
CA LEU A 263 7.39 5.69 -6.44
C LEU A 263 6.35 6.77 -6.74
N ALA A 264 6.57 7.61 -7.76
CA ALA A 264 5.63 8.64 -8.16
C ALA A 264 4.29 8.04 -8.62
N GLY A 265 4.32 6.93 -9.37
CA GLY A 265 3.13 6.19 -9.77
C GLY A 265 2.36 5.63 -8.57
N THR A 266 3.05 4.98 -7.62
CA THR A 266 2.44 4.46 -6.39
C THR A 266 1.82 5.58 -5.54
N VAL A 267 2.55 6.67 -5.30
CA VAL A 267 2.05 7.82 -4.54
C VAL A 267 0.81 8.44 -5.20
N THR A 268 0.82 8.56 -6.53
CA THR A 268 -0.33 9.08 -7.28
C THR A 268 -1.53 8.14 -7.16
N ALA A 269 -1.34 6.83 -7.35
CA ALA A 269 -2.41 5.84 -7.23
C ALA A 269 -3.00 5.80 -5.81
N VAL A 270 -2.17 5.91 -4.77
CA VAL A 270 -2.63 6.00 -3.38
C VAL A 270 -3.41 7.29 -3.17
N ARG A 271 -2.95 8.43 -3.68
CA ARG A 271 -3.67 9.71 -3.58
C ARG A 271 -5.04 9.66 -4.23
N ASP A 272 -5.13 9.13 -5.45
CA ASP A 272 -6.38 9.01 -6.21
C ASP A 272 -7.36 8.03 -5.53
N SER A 273 -6.83 6.91 -5.02
CA SER A 273 -7.62 5.93 -4.26
C SER A 273 -8.15 6.53 -2.95
N THR A 274 -7.31 7.31 -2.26
CA THR A 274 -7.68 7.98 -1.01
C THR A 274 -8.76 9.04 -1.23
N GLU A 275 -8.66 9.83 -2.30
CA GLU A 275 -9.71 10.78 -2.68
C GLU A 275 -11.04 10.09 -3.00
N SER A 276 -10.96 8.92 -3.66
CA SER A 276 -12.13 8.09 -3.96
C SER A 276 -12.78 7.54 -2.69
N ILE A 277 -11.97 7.06 -1.72
CA ILE A 277 -12.46 6.61 -0.41
C ILE A 277 -13.08 7.77 0.36
N TYR A 278 -12.45 8.94 0.37
CA TYR A 278 -12.96 10.13 1.04
C TYR A 278 -14.33 10.54 0.48
N THR A 279 -14.44 10.60 -0.86
CA THR A 279 -15.71 10.90 -1.53
C THR A 279 -16.78 9.84 -1.22
N GLY A 280 -16.43 8.55 -1.32
CA GLY A 280 -17.35 7.45 -1.03
C GLY A 280 -17.81 7.40 0.43
N ALA A 281 -16.92 7.69 1.38
CA ALA A 281 -17.28 7.82 2.79
C ALA A 281 -18.26 8.98 3.04
N GLY A 282 -18.04 10.12 2.37
CA GLY A 282 -18.99 11.25 2.38
C GLY A 282 -20.37 10.89 1.83
N GLU A 283 -20.42 10.13 0.73
CA GLU A 283 -21.68 9.62 0.18
C GLU A 283 -22.40 8.65 1.13
N ILE A 284 -21.66 7.74 1.79
CA ILE A 284 -22.21 6.82 2.80
C ILE A 284 -22.76 7.59 4.00
N SER A 285 -22.05 8.62 4.47
CA SER A 285 -22.48 9.46 5.58
C SER A 285 -23.79 10.21 5.24
N ALA A 286 -23.85 10.83 4.05
CA ALA A 286 -25.07 11.47 3.56
C ALA A 286 -26.23 10.48 3.42
N GLY A 287 -25.98 9.29 2.87
CA GLY A 287 -26.99 8.23 2.75
C GLY A 287 -27.45 7.69 4.10
N SER A 288 -26.55 7.60 5.09
CA SER A 288 -26.89 7.19 6.45
C SER A 288 -27.79 8.22 7.15
N ASN A 289 -27.54 9.52 6.93
CA ASN A 289 -28.41 10.58 7.46
C ASN A 289 -29.81 10.53 6.84
N ASP A 290 -29.92 10.31 5.51
CA ASP A 290 -31.22 10.12 4.85
C ASP A 290 -31.96 8.89 5.38
N LEU A 291 -31.24 7.76 5.55
CA LEU A 291 -31.81 6.55 6.10
C LEU A 291 -32.24 6.73 7.56
N SER A 292 -31.49 7.50 8.37
CA SER A 292 -31.87 7.87 9.74
C SER A 292 -33.20 8.62 9.74
N ALA A 293 -33.33 9.67 8.93
CA ALA A 293 -34.54 10.48 8.85
C ALA A 293 -35.76 9.66 8.42
N ARG A 294 -35.59 8.75 7.45
CA ARG A 294 -36.65 7.82 7.02
C ARG A 294 -37.01 6.80 8.09
N THR A 295 -36.03 6.31 8.85
CA THR A 295 -36.23 5.37 9.96
C THR A 295 -36.99 6.04 11.11
N GLU A 296 -36.66 7.28 11.45
CA GLU A 296 -37.40 8.09 12.43
C GLU A 296 -38.85 8.35 11.98
N GLN A 297 -39.05 8.73 10.71
CA GLN A 297 -40.39 8.91 10.16
C GLN A 297 -41.20 7.61 10.17
N GLN A 298 -40.55 6.47 9.86
CA GLN A 298 -41.19 5.16 9.90
C GLN A 298 -41.56 4.76 11.34
N ALA A 299 -40.70 5.04 12.31
CA ALA A 299 -41.00 4.81 13.73
C ALA A 299 -42.24 5.60 14.17
N ALA A 300 -42.30 6.90 13.83
CA ALA A 300 -43.47 7.73 14.14
C ALA A 300 -44.76 7.20 13.47
N SER A 301 -44.66 6.71 12.23
CA SER A 301 -45.79 6.13 11.50
C SER A 301 -46.26 4.80 12.11
N LEU A 302 -45.32 3.98 12.60
CA LEU A 302 -45.63 2.73 13.32
C LEU A 302 -46.29 3.02 14.67
N GLU A 303 -45.88 4.07 15.36
CA GLU A 303 -46.46 4.51 16.63
C GLU A 303 -47.93 4.96 16.45
N GLU A 304 -48.21 5.75 15.41
CA GLU A 304 -49.59 6.14 15.03
C GLU A 304 -50.43 4.93 14.60
N THR A 305 -49.83 3.98 13.87
CA THR A 305 -50.48 2.73 13.47
C THR A 305 -50.82 1.88 14.69
N ALA A 306 -49.89 1.72 15.65
CA ALA A 306 -50.12 0.98 16.88
C ALA A 306 -51.25 1.60 17.72
N ALA A 307 -51.26 2.92 17.88
CA ALA A 307 -52.34 3.63 18.56
C ALA A 307 -53.70 3.43 17.85
N SER A 308 -53.71 3.48 16.52
CA SER A 308 -54.92 3.21 15.72
C SER A 308 -55.40 1.76 15.89
N MET A 309 -54.48 0.81 16.00
CA MET A 309 -54.78 -0.60 16.22
C MET A 309 -55.35 -0.86 17.62
N GLU A 310 -54.86 -0.19 18.66
CA GLU A 310 -55.46 -0.24 20.00
C GLU A 310 -56.90 0.29 20.00
N GLN A 311 -57.13 1.43 19.32
CA GLN A 311 -58.47 2.01 19.19
C GLN A 311 -59.42 1.10 18.38
N LEU A 312 -58.92 0.48 17.31
CA LEU A 312 -59.70 -0.48 16.52
C LEU A 312 -60.04 -1.73 17.33
N THR A 313 -59.08 -2.29 18.06
CA THR A 313 -59.30 -3.42 18.98
C THR A 313 -60.40 -3.10 19.98
N ALA A 314 -60.34 -1.91 20.62
CA ALA A 314 -61.33 -1.47 21.57
C ALA A 314 -62.73 -1.35 20.94
N THR A 315 -62.82 -0.78 19.73
CA THR A 315 -64.08 -0.59 19.01
C THR A 315 -64.70 -1.92 18.55
N VAL A 316 -63.89 -2.84 18.03
CA VAL A 316 -64.35 -4.17 17.61
C VAL A 316 -64.82 -4.99 18.81
N LYS A 317 -64.10 -4.93 19.94
CA LYS A 317 -64.53 -5.55 21.18
C LYS A 317 -65.86 -4.99 21.68
N GLN A 318 -66.01 -3.67 21.67
CA GLN A 318 -67.27 -3.00 22.02
C GLN A 318 -68.42 -3.41 21.07
N ASN A 319 -68.16 -3.57 19.76
CA ASN A 319 -69.16 -4.04 18.81
C ASN A 319 -69.59 -5.49 19.08
N SER A 320 -68.65 -6.38 19.41
CA SER A 320 -68.96 -7.76 19.79
C SER A 320 -69.83 -7.83 21.05
N ASP A 321 -69.50 -7.03 22.08
CA ASP A 321 -70.27 -6.94 23.31
C ASP A 321 -71.67 -6.33 23.07
N ASN A 322 -71.76 -5.29 22.25
CA ASN A 322 -73.03 -4.68 21.84
C ASN A 322 -73.92 -5.66 21.05
N ALA A 323 -73.34 -6.42 20.13
CA ALA A 323 -74.07 -7.44 19.37
C ALA A 323 -74.61 -8.54 20.29
N ARG A 324 -73.82 -8.99 21.27
CA ARG A 324 -74.27 -9.94 22.31
C ARG A 324 -75.41 -9.37 23.15
N GLN A 325 -75.31 -8.13 23.61
CA GLN A 325 -76.38 -7.48 24.38
C GLN A 325 -77.66 -7.31 23.53
N ALA A 326 -77.52 -6.86 22.29
CA ALA A 326 -78.64 -6.69 21.37
C ALA A 326 -79.33 -8.02 21.05
N SER A 327 -78.56 -9.10 20.86
CA SER A 327 -79.09 -10.46 20.69
C SER A 327 -79.91 -10.91 21.90
N GLN A 328 -79.43 -10.65 23.13
CA GLN A 328 -80.17 -10.98 24.36
C GLN A 328 -81.45 -10.14 24.51
N LEU A 329 -81.40 -8.85 24.18
CA LEU A 329 -82.57 -7.96 24.16
C LEU A 329 -83.61 -8.43 23.14
N ALA A 330 -83.18 -8.78 21.93
CA ALA A 330 -84.03 -9.33 20.90
C ALA A 330 -84.69 -10.64 21.36
N LYS A 331 -83.92 -11.55 21.96
CA LYS A 331 -84.49 -12.79 22.54
C LYS A 331 -85.58 -12.49 23.58
N ASN A 332 -85.33 -11.58 24.52
CA ASN A 332 -86.32 -11.19 25.53
C ASN A 332 -87.59 -10.57 24.89
N ALA A 333 -87.42 -9.75 23.85
CA ALA A 333 -88.53 -9.16 23.10
C ALA A 333 -89.35 -10.23 22.36
N SER A 334 -88.67 -11.22 21.74
CA SER A 334 -89.31 -12.36 21.09
C SER A 334 -90.12 -13.20 22.08
N GLU A 335 -89.57 -13.52 23.25
CA GLU A 335 -90.29 -14.22 24.32
C GLU A 335 -91.52 -13.45 24.82
N THR A 336 -91.43 -12.11 24.86
CA THR A 336 -92.54 -11.25 25.24
C THR A 336 -93.64 -11.21 24.18
N ALA A 337 -93.27 -11.11 22.91
CA ALA A 337 -94.20 -11.15 21.78
C ALA A 337 -94.89 -12.52 21.68
N ASP A 338 -94.18 -13.63 21.93
CA ASP A 338 -94.75 -14.98 21.99
C ASP A 338 -95.78 -15.12 23.13
N LYS A 339 -95.45 -14.62 24.32
CA LYS A 339 -96.42 -14.54 25.44
C LYS A 339 -97.63 -13.69 25.06
N GLY A 340 -97.42 -12.55 24.40
CA GLY A 340 -98.48 -11.69 23.88
C GLY A 340 -99.40 -12.42 22.90
N GLY A 341 -98.82 -13.16 21.94
CA GLY A 341 -99.56 -13.99 20.99
C GLY A 341 -100.43 -15.04 21.68
N ARG A 342 -99.92 -15.74 22.70
CA ARG A 342 -100.71 -16.70 23.50
C ARG A 342 -101.87 -16.05 24.26
N VAL A 343 -101.66 -14.85 24.81
CA VAL A 343 -102.73 -14.10 25.48
C VAL A 343 -103.82 -13.72 24.47
N VAL A 344 -103.43 -13.24 23.29
CA VAL A 344 -104.36 -12.90 22.20
C VAL A 344 -105.16 -14.12 21.75
N GLU A 345 -104.51 -15.28 21.58
CA GLU A 345 -105.17 -16.54 21.22
C GLU A 345 -106.25 -16.95 22.24
N ASN A 346 -105.96 -16.80 23.54
CA ASN A 346 -106.95 -17.01 24.61
C ASN A 346 -108.14 -16.02 24.51
N VAL A 347 -107.90 -14.77 24.13
CA VAL A 347 -108.97 -13.78 23.92
C VAL A 347 -109.84 -14.14 22.72
N VAL A 348 -109.25 -14.57 21.59
CA VAL A 348 -110.02 -15.08 20.43
C VAL A 348 -110.91 -16.26 20.84
N GLN A 349 -110.36 -17.22 21.58
CA GLN A 349 -111.13 -18.37 22.08
C GLN A 349 -112.30 -17.91 22.97
N THR A 350 -112.07 -16.92 23.84
CA THR A 350 -113.12 -16.36 24.70
C THR A 350 -114.20 -15.64 23.89
N MET A 351 -113.82 -14.85 22.89
CA MET A 351 -114.77 -14.16 21.99
C MET A 351 -115.62 -15.17 21.22
N LYS A 352 -115.03 -16.27 20.76
CA LYS A 352 -115.78 -17.37 20.11
C LYS A 352 -116.81 -17.99 21.06
N SER A 353 -116.44 -18.27 22.30
CA SER A 353 -117.39 -18.79 23.30
C SER A 353 -118.51 -17.78 23.64
N ILE A 354 -118.21 -16.48 23.67
CA ILE A 354 -119.22 -15.41 23.85
C ILE A 354 -120.17 -15.35 22.65
N ALA A 355 -119.66 -15.47 21.43
CA ALA A 355 -120.48 -15.50 20.22
C ALA A 355 -121.42 -16.72 20.20
N GLU A 356 -120.90 -17.91 20.53
CA GLU A 356 -121.70 -19.14 20.66
C GLU A 356 -122.79 -19.00 21.73
N SER A 357 -122.44 -18.46 22.91
CA SER A 357 -123.41 -18.21 24.00
C SER A 357 -124.48 -17.18 23.59
N SER A 358 -124.09 -16.12 22.89
CA SER A 358 -125.02 -15.10 22.38
C SER A 358 -125.98 -15.70 21.35
N GLN A 359 -125.52 -16.59 20.48
CA GLN A 359 -126.36 -17.30 19.51
C GLN A 359 -127.37 -18.22 20.20
N GLN A 360 -126.99 -18.89 21.30
CA GLN A 360 -127.91 -19.67 22.12
C GLN A 360 -129.00 -18.78 22.75
N ILE A 361 -128.64 -17.60 23.25
CA ILE A 361 -129.62 -16.63 23.77
C ILE A 361 -130.56 -16.15 22.65
N ALA A 362 -130.05 -15.87 21.45
CA ALA A 362 -130.87 -15.51 20.29
C ALA A 362 -131.89 -16.61 19.94
N HIS A 363 -131.47 -17.88 20.03
CA HIS A 363 -132.39 -19.02 19.85
C HIS A 363 -133.46 -19.08 20.94
N ILE A 364 -133.08 -18.94 22.22
CA ILE A 364 -134.02 -18.94 23.35
C ILE A 364 -135.03 -17.80 23.23
N THR A 365 -134.58 -16.58 22.89
CA THR A 365 -135.46 -15.42 22.71
C THR A 365 -136.43 -15.61 21.54
N SER A 366 -136.03 -16.29 20.47
CA SER A 366 -136.93 -16.68 19.38
C SER A 366 -138.01 -17.68 19.83
N VAL A 367 -137.67 -18.61 20.74
CA VAL A 367 -138.64 -19.52 21.36
C VAL A 367 -139.61 -18.75 22.26
N ILE A 368 -139.11 -17.77 23.04
CA ILE A 368 -139.96 -16.91 23.88
C ILE A 368 -140.94 -16.08 23.04
N ASP A 369 -140.49 -15.48 21.93
CA ASP A 369 -141.37 -14.75 21.00
C ASP A 369 -142.43 -15.68 20.40
N SER A 370 -142.06 -16.92 20.06
CA SER A 370 -142.98 -17.95 19.58
C SER A 370 -144.03 -18.34 20.64
N ILE A 371 -143.61 -18.51 21.90
CA ILE A 371 -144.51 -18.78 23.04
C ILE A 371 -145.44 -17.59 23.29
N ALA A 372 -144.91 -16.37 23.24
CA ALA A 372 -145.70 -15.15 23.39
C ALA A 372 -146.74 -15.01 22.26
N PHE A 373 -146.38 -15.33 21.02
CA PHE A 373 -147.31 -15.38 19.89
C PHE A 373 -148.40 -16.45 20.10
N GLN A 374 -148.03 -17.67 20.48
CA GLN A 374 -149.00 -18.73 20.79
C GLN A 374 -149.93 -18.32 21.93
N THR A 375 -149.40 -17.71 22.99
CA THR A 375 -150.17 -17.20 24.14
C THR A 375 -151.13 -16.08 23.72
N ASN A 376 -150.70 -15.20 22.82
CA ASN A 376 -151.53 -14.13 22.25
C ASN A 376 -152.70 -14.70 21.42
N ILE A 377 -152.48 -15.78 20.65
CA ILE A 377 -153.55 -16.50 19.92
C ILE A 377 -154.51 -17.21 20.89
N LEU A 378 -153.98 -17.90 21.91
CA LEU A 378 -154.77 -18.54 22.97
C LEU A 378 -155.66 -17.54 23.71
N ALA A 379 -155.09 -16.38 24.08
CA ALA A 379 -155.80 -15.31 24.75
C ALA A 379 -156.88 -14.67 23.87
N LEU A 380 -156.61 -14.51 22.56
CA LEU A 380 -157.62 -14.08 21.60
C LEU A 380 -158.77 -15.09 21.50
N ASN A 381 -158.46 -16.38 21.39
CA ASN A 381 -159.48 -17.44 21.33
C ASN A 381 -160.33 -17.46 22.62
N ALA A 382 -159.70 -17.29 23.79
CA ALA A 382 -160.39 -17.18 25.08
C ALA A 382 -161.26 -15.92 25.18
N ALA A 383 -160.80 -14.78 24.67
CA ALA A 383 -161.58 -13.54 24.64
C ALA A 383 -162.80 -13.65 23.71
N VAL A 384 -162.67 -14.35 22.58
CA VAL A 384 -163.77 -14.64 21.65
C VAL A 384 -164.81 -15.55 22.30
N GLU A 385 -164.39 -16.63 22.96
CA GLU A 385 -165.31 -17.56 23.64
C GLU A 385 -165.98 -16.90 24.86
N ALA A 386 -165.27 -16.02 25.57
CA ALA A 386 -165.82 -15.20 26.65
C ALA A 386 -166.88 -14.20 26.15
N ALA A 387 -166.67 -13.58 24.98
CA ALA A 387 -167.67 -12.73 24.34
C ALA A 387 -168.92 -13.52 23.90
N ARG A 388 -168.73 -14.80 23.51
CA ARG A 388 -169.80 -15.72 23.12
C ARG A 388 -170.69 -16.14 24.30
N ALA A 389 -170.15 -16.17 25.53
CA ALA A 389 -170.86 -16.49 26.76
C ALA A 389 -171.67 -15.32 27.37
N GLY A 390 -171.68 -14.14 26.75
CA GLY A 390 -172.46 -12.97 27.20
C GLY A 390 -172.05 -12.44 28.58
N GLU A 391 -173.02 -12.04 29.43
CA GLU A 391 -172.74 -11.47 30.76
C GLU A 391 -172.01 -12.43 31.72
N GLN A 392 -172.11 -13.76 31.53
CA GLN A 392 -171.42 -14.75 32.36
C GLN A 392 -169.92 -14.86 32.04
N GLY A 393 -169.49 -14.45 30.84
CA GLY A 393 -168.09 -14.49 30.40
C GLY A 393 -167.29 -13.23 30.72
N ARG A 394 -167.90 -12.23 31.33
CA ARG A 394 -167.35 -10.86 31.46
C ARG A 394 -166.05 -10.81 32.27
N GLY A 395 -165.95 -11.58 33.36
CA GLY A 395 -164.70 -11.72 34.14
C GLY A 395 -163.59 -12.46 33.38
N PHE A 396 -163.95 -13.49 32.61
CA PHE A 396 -163.02 -14.22 31.75
C PHE A 396 -162.50 -13.37 30.59
N ALA A 397 -163.33 -12.51 30.00
CA ALA A 397 -162.93 -11.61 28.92
C ALA A 397 -161.86 -10.60 29.39
N VAL A 398 -161.97 -10.08 30.63
CA VAL A 398 -160.96 -9.18 31.21
C VAL A 398 -159.64 -9.89 31.42
N VAL A 399 -159.66 -11.11 31.99
CA VAL A 399 -158.45 -11.91 32.18
C VAL A 399 -157.82 -12.27 30.83
N ALA A 400 -158.61 -12.64 29.82
CA ALA A 400 -158.12 -12.92 28.48
C ALA A 400 -157.49 -11.68 27.81
N GLY A 401 -158.07 -10.49 28.01
CA GLY A 401 -157.48 -9.21 27.57
C GLY A 401 -156.16 -8.87 28.26
N GLU A 402 -156.06 -9.14 29.56
CA GLU A 402 -154.82 -8.93 30.33
C GLU A 402 -153.71 -9.92 29.90
N VAL A 403 -154.06 -11.20 29.71
CA VAL A 403 -153.14 -12.23 29.19
C VAL A 403 -152.66 -11.88 27.79
N ARG A 404 -153.55 -11.37 26.92
CA ARG A 404 -153.20 -10.90 25.58
C ARG A 404 -152.22 -9.72 25.63
N THR A 405 -152.47 -8.77 26.53
CA THR A 405 -151.61 -7.59 26.72
C THR A 405 -150.23 -8.00 27.25
N LEU A 406 -150.18 -8.94 28.20
CA LEU A 406 -148.95 -9.53 28.72
C LEU A 406 -148.17 -10.30 27.65
N ALA A 407 -148.87 -11.06 26.80
CA ALA A 407 -148.28 -11.77 25.68
C ALA A 407 -147.67 -10.80 24.65
N SER A 408 -148.38 -9.73 24.29
CA SER A 408 -147.84 -8.67 23.41
C SER A 408 -146.65 -7.95 24.03
N ARG A 409 -146.66 -7.68 25.34
CA ARG A 409 -145.50 -7.10 26.05
C ARG A 409 -144.31 -8.06 26.05
N SER A 410 -144.56 -9.36 26.23
CA SER A 410 -143.51 -10.39 26.20
C SER A 410 -142.89 -10.55 24.81
N ALA A 411 -143.69 -10.49 23.74
CA ALA A 411 -143.20 -10.51 22.36
C ALA A 411 -142.35 -9.27 22.02
N ASN A 412 -142.79 -8.08 22.46
CA ASN A 412 -142.01 -6.85 22.26
C ASN A 412 -140.68 -6.88 23.02
N ALA A 413 -140.70 -7.32 24.28
CA ALA A 413 -139.48 -7.50 25.08
C ALA A 413 -138.54 -8.55 24.45
N ALA A 414 -139.07 -9.66 23.95
CA ALA A 414 -138.28 -10.67 23.25
C ALA A 414 -137.62 -10.12 21.97
N LYS A 415 -138.33 -9.28 21.20
CA LYS A 415 -137.75 -8.59 20.02
C LYS A 415 -136.67 -7.59 20.38
N GLU A 416 -136.86 -6.81 21.45
CA GLU A 416 -135.84 -5.88 21.95
C GLU A 416 -134.58 -6.63 22.42
N ILE A 417 -134.74 -7.72 23.17
CA ILE A 417 -133.61 -8.57 23.58
C ILE A 417 -132.93 -9.17 22.35
N LYS A 418 -133.69 -9.70 21.38
CA LYS A 418 -133.12 -10.24 20.14
C LYS A 418 -132.27 -9.21 19.40
N ALA A 419 -132.76 -7.97 19.25
CA ALA A 419 -132.01 -6.89 18.62
C ALA A 419 -130.72 -6.53 19.39
N LEU A 420 -130.75 -6.52 20.72
CA LEU A 420 -129.55 -6.30 21.56
C LEU A 420 -128.53 -7.44 21.44
N ILE A 421 -129.00 -8.68 21.32
CA ILE A 421 -128.15 -9.86 21.13
C ILE A 421 -127.52 -9.86 19.73
N GLU A 422 -128.29 -9.55 18.68
CA GLU A 422 -127.75 -9.38 17.32
C GLU A 422 -126.67 -8.29 17.29
N ASN A 423 -126.90 -7.16 17.97
CA ASN A 423 -125.88 -6.12 18.12
C ASN A 423 -124.64 -6.61 18.88
N SER A 424 -124.82 -7.40 19.93
CA SER A 424 -123.72 -7.97 20.71
C SER A 424 -122.90 -8.97 19.90
N VAL A 425 -123.54 -9.83 19.12
CA VAL A 425 -122.87 -10.75 18.17
C VAL A 425 -122.03 -9.97 17.17
N ASN A 426 -122.58 -8.93 16.54
CA ASN A 426 -121.84 -8.09 15.59
C ASN A 426 -120.61 -7.42 16.22
N ARG A 427 -120.73 -6.95 17.48
CA ARG A 427 -119.61 -6.34 18.22
C ARG A 427 -118.54 -7.37 18.59
N VAL A 428 -118.94 -8.57 18.99
CA VAL A 428 -118.02 -9.68 19.29
C VAL A 428 -117.31 -10.14 18.02
N ASP A 429 -117.99 -10.22 16.88
CA ASP A 429 -117.41 -10.60 15.60
C ASP A 429 -116.38 -9.58 15.12
N THR A 430 -116.73 -8.28 15.20
CA THR A 430 -115.79 -7.18 14.91
C THR A 430 -114.58 -7.22 15.85
N GLY A 431 -114.81 -7.41 17.15
CA GLY A 431 -113.73 -7.53 18.14
C GLY A 431 -112.84 -8.76 17.92
N SER A 432 -113.44 -9.89 17.54
CA SER A 432 -112.70 -11.11 17.19
C SER A 432 -111.80 -10.88 15.98
N GLY A 433 -112.27 -10.15 14.96
CA GLY A 433 -111.45 -9.77 13.81
C GLY A 433 -110.24 -8.91 14.19
N GLN A 434 -110.44 -7.88 15.02
CA GLN A 434 -109.34 -7.01 15.49
C GLN A 434 -108.32 -7.76 16.35
N VAL A 435 -108.78 -8.67 17.20
CA VAL A 435 -107.90 -9.48 18.06
C VAL A 435 -107.13 -10.51 17.21
N GLN A 436 -107.74 -11.08 16.17
CA GLN A 436 -107.06 -11.96 15.22
C GLN A 436 -105.93 -11.22 14.48
N GLU A 437 -106.20 -10.02 13.98
CA GLU A 437 -105.20 -9.16 13.33
C GLU A 437 -104.06 -8.79 14.28
N ALA A 438 -104.36 -8.48 15.55
CA ALA A 438 -103.35 -8.26 16.57
C ALA A 438 -102.48 -9.52 16.80
N GLY A 439 -103.08 -10.71 16.75
CA GLY A 439 -102.38 -11.99 16.90
C GLY A 439 -101.42 -12.28 15.73
N ASP A 440 -101.85 -11.99 14.51
CA ASP A 440 -100.99 -12.14 13.33
C ASP A 440 -99.85 -11.09 13.33
N THR A 441 -100.12 -9.87 13.79
CA THR A 441 -99.08 -8.84 14.00
C THR A 441 -98.03 -9.29 15.03
N MET A 442 -98.43 -9.98 16.11
CA MET A 442 -97.48 -10.55 17.08
C MET A 442 -96.57 -11.61 16.45
N LYS A 443 -97.09 -12.46 15.55
CA LYS A 443 -96.28 -13.45 14.82
C LYS A 443 -95.26 -12.78 13.91
N GLU A 444 -95.65 -11.71 13.21
CA GLU A 444 -94.74 -10.92 12.38
C GLU A 444 -93.62 -10.29 13.21
N ILE A 445 -93.94 -9.75 14.40
CA ILE A 445 -92.94 -9.23 15.34
C ILE A 445 -91.95 -10.33 15.76
N VAL A 446 -92.43 -11.52 16.14
CA VAL A 446 -91.55 -12.65 16.49
C VAL A 446 -90.61 -12.98 15.34
N GLN A 447 -91.10 -13.04 14.11
CA GLN A 447 -90.27 -13.30 12.93
C GLN A 447 -89.23 -12.20 12.69
N ALA A 448 -89.63 -10.93 12.80
CA ALA A 448 -88.73 -9.79 12.61
C ALA A 448 -87.62 -9.75 13.67
N VAL A 449 -87.98 -9.97 14.94
CA VAL A 449 -87.03 -9.99 16.07
C VAL A 449 -86.10 -11.22 16.00
N THR A 450 -86.60 -12.36 15.51
CA THR A 450 -85.75 -13.53 15.22
C THR A 450 -84.68 -13.18 14.19
N ARG A 451 -85.07 -12.51 13.09
CA ARG A 451 -84.10 -12.06 12.07
C ARG A 451 -83.08 -11.06 12.62
N VAL A 452 -83.48 -10.17 13.55
CA VAL A 452 -82.53 -9.30 14.26
C VAL A 452 -81.54 -10.11 15.08
N THR A 453 -82.01 -11.16 15.76
CA THR A 453 -81.15 -12.05 16.56
C THR A 453 -80.11 -12.75 15.69
N ASP A 454 -80.50 -13.23 14.51
CA ASP A 454 -79.59 -13.86 13.54
C ASP A 454 -78.52 -12.86 13.06
N ILE A 455 -78.92 -11.65 12.66
CA ILE A 455 -77.98 -10.59 12.23
C ILE A 455 -76.99 -10.23 13.36
N MET A 456 -77.47 -10.14 14.61
CA MET A 456 -76.57 -9.91 15.74
C MET A 456 -75.58 -11.07 15.96
N GLY A 457 -75.99 -12.31 15.68
CA GLY A 457 -75.10 -13.47 15.68
C GLY A 457 -74.01 -13.37 14.61
N GLU A 458 -74.37 -12.98 13.40
CA GLU A 458 -73.40 -12.73 12.30
C GLU A 458 -72.43 -11.60 12.65
N ILE A 459 -72.91 -10.48 13.20
CA ILE A 459 -72.05 -9.36 13.62
C ILE A 459 -71.08 -9.79 14.72
N ALA A 460 -71.53 -10.57 15.71
CA ALA A 460 -70.66 -11.06 16.78
C ALA A 460 -69.56 -11.98 16.21
N SER A 461 -69.91 -12.87 15.28
CA SER A 461 -68.94 -13.75 14.61
C SER A 461 -67.95 -12.95 13.75
N ALA A 462 -68.43 -11.99 12.96
CA ALA A 462 -67.57 -11.13 12.15
C ALA A 462 -66.65 -10.26 13.01
N SER A 463 -67.13 -9.78 14.16
CA SER A 463 -66.32 -9.00 15.10
C SER A 463 -65.23 -9.85 15.77
N ASP A 464 -65.51 -11.13 16.08
CA ASP A 464 -64.51 -12.06 16.62
C ASP A 464 -63.39 -12.33 15.59
N GLU A 465 -63.76 -12.52 14.33
CA GLU A 465 -62.80 -12.70 13.24
C GLU A 465 -61.98 -11.42 12.96
N GLN A 466 -62.60 -10.24 12.99
CA GLN A 466 -61.89 -8.97 12.95
C GLN A 466 -60.90 -8.83 14.10
N SER A 467 -61.28 -9.20 15.33
CA SER A 467 -60.39 -9.14 16.48
C SER A 467 -59.14 -10.00 16.29
N ARG A 468 -59.30 -11.21 15.74
CA ARG A 468 -58.17 -12.11 15.41
C ARG A 468 -57.28 -11.53 14.31
N GLY A 469 -57.88 -10.96 13.26
CA GLY A 469 -57.13 -10.28 12.19
C GLY A 469 -56.34 -9.09 12.71
N ILE A 470 -56.93 -8.29 13.60
CA ILE A 470 -56.27 -7.14 14.24
C ILE A 470 -55.09 -7.61 15.11
N GLU A 471 -55.24 -8.71 15.85
CA GLU A 471 -54.15 -9.28 16.66
C GLU A 471 -52.96 -9.72 15.79
N GLN A 472 -53.22 -10.33 14.63
CA GLN A 472 -52.16 -10.67 13.66
C GLN A 472 -51.46 -9.43 13.09
N VAL A 473 -52.22 -8.39 12.74
CA VAL A 473 -51.62 -7.13 12.26
C VAL A 473 -50.81 -6.47 13.38
N SER A 474 -51.27 -6.53 14.63
CA SER A 474 -50.52 -6.02 15.78
C SER A 474 -49.18 -6.71 15.97
N LEU A 475 -49.13 -8.04 15.77
CA LEU A 475 -47.87 -8.79 15.78
C LEU A 475 -46.93 -8.35 14.65
N ALA A 476 -47.47 -8.14 13.44
CA ALA A 476 -46.69 -7.64 12.30
C ALA A 476 -46.13 -6.23 12.55
N VAL A 477 -46.92 -5.32 13.13
CA VAL A 477 -46.48 -3.98 13.52
C VAL A 477 -45.36 -4.04 14.57
N SER A 478 -45.48 -4.91 15.58
CA SER A 478 -44.42 -5.11 16.57
C SER A 478 -43.12 -5.63 15.95
N GLN A 479 -43.21 -6.53 14.97
CA GLN A 479 -42.02 -7.01 14.27
C GLN A 479 -41.40 -5.94 13.35
N MET A 480 -42.24 -5.11 12.70
CA MET A 480 -41.76 -3.95 11.97
C MET A 480 -41.03 -2.95 12.88
N ASP A 481 -41.54 -2.69 14.08
CA ASP A 481 -40.87 -1.84 15.07
C ASP A 481 -39.48 -2.39 15.46
N SER A 482 -39.37 -3.71 15.72
CA SER A 482 -38.07 -4.34 15.99
C SER A 482 -37.08 -4.16 14.84
N VAL A 483 -37.52 -4.28 13.58
CA VAL A 483 -36.68 -4.06 12.40
C VAL A 483 -36.32 -2.58 12.25
N THR A 484 -37.24 -1.67 12.54
CA THR A 484 -36.99 -0.22 12.54
C THR A 484 -35.93 0.16 13.57
N GLN A 485 -35.98 -0.40 14.79
CA GLN A 485 -34.94 -0.19 15.79
C GLN A 485 -33.58 -0.78 15.36
N GLN A 486 -33.58 -1.95 14.73
CA GLN A 486 -32.37 -2.55 14.19
C GLN A 486 -31.76 -1.71 13.05
N ASN A 487 -32.60 -1.14 12.18
CA ASN A 487 -32.17 -0.21 11.14
C ASN A 487 -31.55 1.05 11.75
N ALA A 488 -32.14 1.60 12.82
CA ALA A 488 -31.56 2.75 13.51
C ALA A 488 -30.15 2.43 14.06
N ALA A 489 -29.96 1.25 14.65
CA ALA A 489 -28.65 0.80 15.12
C ALA A 489 -27.65 0.62 13.95
N LEU A 490 -28.07 0.00 12.85
CA LEU A 490 -27.25 -0.18 11.65
C LEU A 490 -26.86 1.15 10.99
N VAL A 491 -27.77 2.14 11.03
CA VAL A 491 -27.50 3.49 10.54
C VAL A 491 -26.42 4.16 11.39
N GLN A 492 -26.50 4.06 12.73
CA GLN A 492 -25.45 4.57 13.60
C GLN A 492 -24.10 3.87 13.37
N GLU A 493 -24.09 2.55 13.22
CA GLU A 493 -22.88 1.80 12.92
C GLU A 493 -22.29 2.19 11.55
N SER A 494 -23.13 2.36 10.54
CA SER A 494 -22.72 2.79 9.19
C SER A 494 -22.16 4.21 9.19
N ALA A 495 -22.78 5.13 9.91
CA ALA A 495 -22.30 6.50 10.05
C ALA A 495 -20.94 6.55 10.78
N ALA A 496 -20.78 5.74 11.85
CA ALA A 496 -19.51 5.63 12.56
C ALA A 496 -18.40 5.01 11.68
N ALA A 497 -18.72 3.98 10.91
CA ALA A 497 -17.79 3.36 9.96
C ALA A 497 -17.39 4.33 8.84
N ALA A 498 -18.34 5.11 8.31
CA ALA A 498 -18.06 6.14 7.31
C ALA A 498 -17.12 7.23 7.85
N ALA A 499 -17.36 7.71 9.08
CA ALA A 499 -16.49 8.68 9.73
C ALA A 499 -15.07 8.12 9.95
N ALA A 500 -14.94 6.86 10.36
CA ALA A 500 -13.64 6.21 10.50
C ALA A 500 -12.91 6.06 9.16
N LEU A 501 -13.63 5.76 8.07
CA LEU A 501 -13.06 5.72 6.72
C LEU A 501 -12.60 7.11 6.26
N GLU A 502 -13.34 8.16 6.58
CA GLU A 502 -13.00 9.54 6.28
C GLU A 502 -11.69 9.95 7.01
N ASP A 503 -11.59 9.67 8.31
CA ASP A 503 -10.38 9.89 9.10
C ASP A 503 -9.18 9.09 8.56
N GLN A 504 -9.39 7.82 8.21
CA GLN A 504 -8.32 6.96 7.67
C GLN A 504 -7.84 7.46 6.30
N ALA A 505 -8.76 7.92 5.46
CA ALA A 505 -8.43 8.54 4.18
C ALA A 505 -7.65 9.84 4.39
N GLU A 506 -8.07 10.70 5.32
CA GLU A 506 -7.34 11.94 5.63
C GLU A 506 -5.91 11.65 6.14
N GLN A 507 -5.74 10.65 7.01
CA GLN A 507 -4.41 10.22 7.46
C GLN A 507 -3.53 9.72 6.31
N LEU A 508 -4.09 8.91 5.39
CA LEU A 508 -3.37 8.45 4.20
C LEU A 508 -3.00 9.63 3.30
N ARG A 509 -3.92 10.58 3.11
CA ARG A 509 -3.71 11.80 2.33
C ARG A 509 -2.55 12.62 2.90
N GLN A 510 -2.50 12.80 4.23
CA GLN A 510 -1.41 13.50 4.92
C GLN A 510 -0.08 12.74 4.80
N ALA A 511 -0.08 11.41 4.95
CA ALA A 511 1.11 10.59 4.82
C ALA A 511 1.73 10.68 3.42
N VAL A 512 0.90 10.67 2.37
CA VAL A 512 1.38 10.82 0.99
C VAL A 512 1.63 12.28 0.59
N ALA A 513 1.07 13.27 1.29
CA ALA A 513 1.28 14.70 1.01
C ALA A 513 2.74 15.14 1.24
N ALA A 514 3.50 14.40 2.05
CA ALA A 514 4.94 14.60 2.17
C ALA A 514 5.69 14.41 0.84
N PHE A 515 5.13 13.60 -0.07
CA PHE A 515 5.69 13.35 -1.39
C PHE A 515 5.19 14.36 -2.43
N LYS A 516 6.11 15.14 -2.99
CA LYS A 516 5.87 16.07 -4.10
C LYS A 516 5.98 15.31 -5.41
N VAL A 517 4.88 15.25 -6.16
CA VAL A 517 4.82 14.63 -7.49
C VAL A 517 4.46 15.69 -8.51
N SER A 518 5.15 15.72 -9.66
CA SER A 518 4.79 16.61 -10.76
C SER A 518 3.46 16.15 -11.36
N ARG A 519 2.45 17.00 -11.27
CA ARG A 519 1.05 16.71 -11.67
C ARG A 519 0.85 16.58 -13.19
N GLY A 520 1.91 16.41 -13.98
CA GLY A 520 1.82 16.41 -15.43
C GLY A 520 3.01 15.78 -16.11
N VAL A 521 3.05 14.43 -16.19
CA VAL A 521 3.70 13.69 -17.30
C VAL A 521 3.01 12.34 -17.57
N VAL A 522 2.28 11.73 -16.61
CA VAL A 522 1.76 10.35 -16.80
C VAL A 522 0.45 10.28 -17.59
N SER A 523 -0.25 11.39 -17.83
CA SER A 523 -1.57 11.35 -18.50
C SER A 523 -1.53 11.31 -20.04
N ALA A 524 -0.36 11.30 -20.69
CA ALA A 524 -0.25 11.47 -22.14
C ALA A 524 0.04 10.19 -22.96
N SER A 525 0.34 9.03 -22.36
CA SER A 525 0.76 7.84 -23.13
C SER A 525 -0.15 6.61 -23.05
N ALA A 526 -1.32 6.68 -22.41
CA ALA A 526 -2.25 5.54 -22.32
C ALA A 526 -3.58 5.74 -23.10
N ARG A 527 -3.64 6.65 -24.07
CA ARG A 527 -4.81 6.84 -24.94
C ARG A 527 -4.44 6.93 -26.42
N THR A 528 -3.87 5.86 -26.96
CA THR A 528 -3.86 5.61 -28.41
C THR A 528 -4.27 4.17 -28.65
N GLY A 529 -5.53 3.97 -29.02
CA GLY A 529 -6.03 2.64 -29.44
C GLY A 529 -7.41 2.23 -28.91
N ALA A 530 -8.35 3.16 -28.67
CA ALA A 530 -9.77 2.79 -28.62
C ALA A 530 -10.41 3.23 -29.94
N ALA A 531 -10.76 2.23 -30.77
CA ALA A 531 -11.58 2.41 -31.96
C ALA A 531 -12.90 3.12 -31.62
N PRO A 532 -13.54 3.82 -32.57
CA PRO A 532 -14.80 4.50 -32.29
C PRO A 532 -15.84 3.44 -31.98
N LEU A 533 -16.39 3.47 -30.76
CA LEU A 533 -17.58 2.70 -30.41
C LEU A 533 -18.72 3.17 -31.32
N VAL A 534 -19.20 2.25 -32.14
CA VAL A 534 -20.44 2.38 -32.88
C VAL A 534 -21.54 2.75 -31.88
N ARG A 535 -22.21 3.88 -32.16
CA ARG A 535 -23.39 4.36 -31.44
C ARG A 535 -24.48 3.31 -31.57
N VAL A 536 -24.75 2.56 -30.50
CA VAL A 536 -25.92 1.69 -30.40
C VAL A 536 -27.12 2.58 -30.07
N GLU A 537 -28.09 2.56 -30.97
CA GLU A 537 -29.39 3.23 -30.87
C GLU A 537 -30.24 2.60 -29.74
N PRO A 538 -31.05 3.37 -28.99
CA PRO A 538 -31.83 2.81 -27.88
C PRO A 538 -32.93 1.89 -28.40
N VAL A 539 -32.83 0.60 -28.05
CA VAL A 539 -33.85 -0.41 -28.32
C VAL A 539 -35.05 -0.17 -27.38
N LYS A 540 -36.24 -0.02 -27.96
CA LYS A 540 -37.53 0.02 -27.25
C LYS A 540 -37.74 -1.26 -26.43
N PRO A 541 -38.36 -1.19 -25.24
CA PRO A 541 -38.65 -2.37 -24.44
C PRO A 541 -39.73 -3.20 -25.12
N ALA A 542 -39.40 -4.45 -25.46
CA ALA A 542 -40.37 -5.45 -25.89
C ALA A 542 -41.09 -6.00 -24.65
N LEU A 543 -42.43 -5.95 -24.68
CA LEU A 543 -43.30 -6.60 -23.71
C LEU A 543 -43.00 -8.11 -23.65
N ALA A 544 -42.75 -8.61 -22.45
CA ALA A 544 -42.67 -10.03 -22.15
C ALA A 544 -44.08 -10.66 -22.18
N ALA A 545 -44.20 -11.80 -22.85
CA ALA A 545 -45.29 -12.76 -22.66
C ALA A 545 -44.80 -13.89 -21.74
N PRO A 546 -45.70 -14.51 -20.94
CA PRO A 546 -45.32 -15.29 -19.77
C PRO A 546 -45.00 -16.74 -20.13
N ALA A 547 -44.01 -17.32 -19.47
CA ALA A 547 -43.85 -18.76 -19.35
C ALA A 547 -43.54 -19.08 -17.88
N GLY A 548 -44.43 -19.87 -17.28
CA GLY A 548 -44.49 -20.13 -15.86
C GLY A 548 -43.38 -21.03 -15.32
N GLY A 549 -43.41 -21.15 -14.00
CA GLY A 549 -42.55 -22.04 -13.23
C GLY A 549 -42.57 -21.64 -11.77
N ASP A 550 -43.60 -22.08 -11.05
CA ASP A 550 -43.64 -22.21 -9.60
C ASP A 550 -42.30 -22.71 -9.05
N ASN A 551 -41.85 -22.13 -7.93
CA ASN A 551 -41.24 -22.82 -6.79
C ASN A 551 -40.56 -21.80 -5.86
N TRP A 552 -41.33 -21.22 -4.94
CA TRP A 552 -40.80 -20.59 -3.73
C TRP A 552 -41.76 -20.82 -2.56
N GLU A 553 -41.66 -21.99 -1.92
CA GLU A 553 -42.05 -22.20 -0.53
C GLU A 553 -40.98 -23.03 0.17
N THR A 554 -40.29 -22.40 1.12
CA THR A 554 -39.82 -22.92 2.43
C THR A 554 -38.63 -22.09 2.89
N PHE A 555 -38.86 -21.18 3.83
CA PHE A 555 -38.06 -20.98 5.04
C PHE A 555 -38.86 -20.22 6.08
#